data_AF-N9VA81-F1
#
_entry.id   AF-N9VA81-F1
#
_cell.length_a   1.000
_cell.length_b   1.000
_cell.length_c   1.000
_cell.angle_alpha   90.00
_cell.angle_beta   90.00
_cell.angle_gamma   90.00
#
_symmetry.space_group_name_H-M   'P 1'
#
loop_
_entity.id
_entity.type
_entity.pdbx_description
1 polymer ?
#
loop_
_entity_poly.entity_id
_entity_poly.type
_entity_poly.pdbx_seq_one_letter_code
_entity_poly.pdbx_strand_id
1 'polypeptide(L)'
;MAFVAVGQEPPYQEQILAVVRAVSTPDRQDAEFAVLVRSDLKGQGLGRVMMEKMVRYARDKGIGQLSGITMPSNRGMVTLARKVGFKVEVSMEDNLVSMVLPLGVHTPCGADG
;
A
#
# COMPACT_ATOMS: atom_id res chain seq x y z
N MET A 1 -0.14 -7.72 8.56
CA MET A 1 -1.24 -6.80 8.94
C MET A 1 -2.22 -6.67 7.79
N ALA A 2 -3.52 -6.53 8.07
CA ALA A 2 -4.53 -6.23 7.06
C ALA A 2 -5.49 -5.15 7.55
N PHE A 3 -5.88 -4.25 6.65
CA PHE A 3 -6.98 -3.29 6.85
C PHE A 3 -8.08 -3.59 5.86
N VAL A 4 -9.32 -3.52 6.33
CA VAL A 4 -10.53 -3.78 5.54
C VAL A 4 -11.42 -2.55 5.60
N ALA A 5 -11.86 -2.08 4.45
CA ALA A 5 -12.91 -1.07 4.34
C ALA A 5 -14.26 -1.77 4.21
N VAL A 6 -15.18 -1.44 5.13
CA VAL A 6 -16.53 -2.02 5.17
C VAL A 6 -17.54 -0.90 4.96
N GLY A 7 -18.47 -1.07 4.03
CA GLY A 7 -19.52 -0.09 3.78
C GLY A 7 -20.46 0.03 4.98
N GLN A 8 -20.81 1.27 5.34
CA GLN A 8 -21.68 1.56 6.48
C GLN A 8 -23.14 1.82 6.05
N GLU A 9 -23.36 2.09 4.76
CA GLU A 9 -24.64 2.52 4.23
C GLU A 9 -25.02 1.75 2.96
N PRO A 10 -26.32 1.61 2.66
CA PRO A 10 -26.78 1.09 1.38
C PRO A 10 -26.19 1.88 0.19
N PRO A 11 -25.88 1.23 -0.94
CA PRO A 11 -26.11 -0.18 -1.27
C PRO A 11 -25.00 -1.14 -0.79
N TYR A 12 -24.05 -0.67 0.02
CA TYR A 12 -22.85 -1.42 0.40
C TYR A 12 -22.74 -1.75 1.88
N GLN A 13 -23.83 -1.58 2.62
CA GLN A 13 -23.88 -1.85 4.06
C GLN A 13 -23.33 -3.25 4.37
N GLU A 14 -22.39 -3.30 5.30
CA GLU A 14 -21.67 -4.49 5.77
C GLU A 14 -20.82 -5.23 4.72
N GLN A 15 -20.74 -4.72 3.49
CA GLN A 15 -19.93 -5.32 2.44
C GLN A 15 -18.47 -4.86 2.51
N ILE A 16 -17.54 -5.76 2.16
CA ILE A 16 -16.13 -5.44 2.01
C ILE A 16 -15.91 -4.68 0.70
N LEU A 17 -15.43 -3.45 0.80
CA LEU A 17 -15.21 -2.56 -0.33
C LEU A 17 -13.76 -2.56 -0.81
N ALA A 18 -12.83 -2.73 0.13
CA ALA A 18 -11.41 -2.83 -0.17
C ALA A 18 -10.67 -3.57 0.94
N VAL A 19 -9.54 -4.15 0.58
CA VAL A 19 -8.58 -4.76 1.51
C VAL A 19 -7.19 -4.31 1.13
N VAL A 20 -6.38 -3.94 2.12
CA VAL A 20 -4.93 -3.83 1.96
C VAL A 20 -4.26 -4.70 3.01
N ARG A 21 -3.28 -5.49 2.59
CA ARG A 21 -2.47 -6.32 3.49
C ARG A 21 -0.99 -6.05 3.26
N ALA A 22 -0.21 -6.20 4.31
CA ALA A 22 1.25 -6.19 4.27
C ALA A 22 1.81 -7.34 5.10
N VAL A 23 2.81 -8.03 4.56
CA VAL A 23 3.53 -9.12 5.21
C VAL A 23 4.98 -8.68 5.36
N SER A 24 5.43 -8.50 6.60
CA SER A 24 6.78 -8.01 6.88
C SER A 24 7.77 -9.15 7.00
N THR A 25 9.00 -8.91 6.55
CA THR A 25 10.14 -9.77 6.84
C THR A 25 10.42 -9.80 8.36
N PRO A 26 11.03 -10.88 8.89
CA PRO A 26 11.32 -10.99 10.33
C PRO A 26 12.16 -9.82 10.88
N ASP A 27 13.07 -9.29 10.07
CA ASP A 27 13.96 -8.16 10.40
C ASP A 27 13.33 -6.77 10.18
N ARG A 28 12.07 -6.74 9.71
CA ARG A 28 11.29 -5.53 9.39
C ARG A 28 11.95 -4.60 8.37
N GLN A 29 12.94 -5.07 7.61
CA GLN A 29 13.53 -4.25 6.55
C GLN A 29 12.53 -4.01 5.41
N ASP A 30 11.68 -4.98 5.13
CA ASP A 30 10.66 -4.88 4.09
C ASP A 30 9.29 -5.38 4.58
N ALA A 31 8.26 -4.94 3.88
CA ALA A 31 6.96 -5.57 3.89
C ALA A 31 6.30 -5.55 2.53
N GLU A 32 5.98 -6.73 2.02
CA GLU A 32 5.28 -6.89 0.76
C GLU A 32 3.80 -6.55 0.95
N PHE A 33 3.27 -5.63 0.14
CA PHE A 33 1.88 -5.22 0.20
C PHE A 33 1.04 -5.77 -0.96
N ALA A 34 -0.25 -5.97 -0.70
CA ALA A 34 -1.26 -6.19 -1.72
C ALA A 34 -2.52 -5.38 -1.40
N VAL A 35 -3.11 -4.77 -2.42
CA VAL A 35 -4.36 -4.00 -2.29
C VAL A 35 -5.39 -4.47 -3.31
N LEU A 36 -6.62 -4.62 -2.85
CA LEU A 36 -7.79 -4.95 -3.66
C LEU A 36 -8.87 -3.91 -3.38
N VAL A 37 -9.46 -3.37 -4.44
CA VAL A 37 -10.60 -2.46 -4.37
C VAL A 37 -11.67 -3.00 -5.31
N ARG A 38 -12.91 -3.05 -4.82
CA ARG A 38 -14.05 -3.50 -5.62
C ARG A 38 -14.17 -2.68 -6.91
N SER A 39 -14.46 -3.37 -8.01
CA SER A 39 -14.27 -2.80 -9.37
C SER A 39 -15.13 -1.58 -9.67
N ASP A 40 -16.33 -1.51 -9.12
CA ASP A 40 -17.28 -0.40 -9.25
C ASP A 40 -16.94 0.81 -8.35
N LEU A 41 -16.00 0.66 -7.40
CA LEU A 41 -15.47 1.73 -6.56
C LEU A 41 -14.07 2.20 -6.98
N LYS A 42 -13.56 1.69 -8.11
CA LYS A 42 -12.29 2.16 -8.69
C LYS A 42 -12.42 3.61 -9.13
N GLY A 43 -11.32 4.36 -9.02
CA GLY A 43 -11.27 5.78 -9.40
C GLY A 43 -11.81 6.76 -8.36
N GLN A 44 -12.46 6.27 -7.27
CA GLN A 44 -13.05 7.13 -6.23
C GLN A 44 -12.11 7.43 -5.04
N GLY A 45 -10.83 7.07 -5.16
CA GLY A 45 -9.81 7.36 -4.13
C GLY A 45 -9.71 6.34 -2.99
N LEU A 46 -10.60 5.35 -2.89
CA LEU A 46 -10.57 4.33 -1.82
C LEU A 46 -9.21 3.60 -1.74
N GLY A 47 -8.64 3.21 -2.88
CA GLY A 47 -7.31 2.57 -2.91
C GLY A 47 -6.20 3.45 -2.31
N ARG A 48 -6.28 4.77 -2.51
CA ARG A 48 -5.33 5.74 -1.92
C ARG A 48 -5.45 5.77 -0.41
N VAL A 49 -6.67 5.88 0.11
CA VAL A 49 -6.92 5.87 1.57
C VAL A 49 -6.39 4.59 2.21
N MET A 50 -6.62 3.44 1.57
CA MET A 50 -6.13 2.15 2.05
C MET A 50 -4.60 2.10 2.07
N MET A 51 -3.94 2.50 0.98
CA MET A 51 -2.49 2.54 0.88
C MET A 51 -1.87 3.51 1.89
N GLU A 52 -2.39 4.73 2.04
CA GLU A 52 -1.90 5.70 3.03
C GLU A 52 -2.03 5.20 4.46
N LYS A 53 -3.12 4.48 4.78
CA LYS A 53 -3.29 3.83 6.08
C LYS A 53 -2.22 2.75 6.32
N MET A 54 -1.92 1.94 5.31
CA MET A 54 -0.85 0.94 5.39
C MET A 54 0.53 1.58 5.55
N VAL A 55 0.80 2.66 4.81
CA VAL A 55 2.06 3.42 4.90
C VAL A 55 2.28 3.98 6.31
N ARG A 56 1.24 4.59 6.91
CA ARG A 56 1.31 5.06 8.30
C ARG A 56 1.61 3.92 9.26
N TYR A 57 0.84 2.83 9.18
CA TYR A 57 1.07 1.65 10.00
C TYR A 57 2.51 1.11 9.88
N ALA A 58 3.04 1.03 8.65
CA ALA A 58 4.37 0.52 8.41
C ALA A 58 5.45 1.42 9.03
N ARG A 59 5.30 2.75 8.95
CA ARG A 59 6.17 3.71 9.65
C ARG A 59 6.12 3.54 11.15
N ASP A 60 4.92 3.45 11.72
CA ASP A 60 4.73 3.30 13.18
C ASP A 60 5.32 1.99 13.72
N LYS A 61 5.45 0.97 12.86
CA LYS A 61 6.09 -0.32 13.19
C LYS A 61 7.59 -0.36 12.92
N GLY A 62 8.17 0.73 12.42
CA GLY A 62 9.58 0.82 12.07
C GLY A 62 9.96 -0.08 10.90
N ILE A 63 9.04 -0.28 9.94
CA ILE A 63 9.34 -1.04 8.72
C ILE A 63 10.18 -0.17 7.80
N GLY A 64 11.29 -0.71 7.28
CA GLY A 64 12.24 0.02 6.44
C GLY A 64 11.66 0.50 5.11
N GLN A 65 10.93 -0.38 4.43
CA GLN A 65 10.23 -0.07 3.18
C GLN A 65 8.96 -0.90 2.98
N LEU A 66 8.11 -0.46 2.06
CA LEU A 66 7.04 -1.26 1.49
C LEU A 66 7.38 -1.62 0.05
N SER A 67 7.21 -2.88 -0.32
CA SER A 67 7.45 -3.39 -1.66
C SER A 67 6.21 -4.06 -2.25
N GLY A 68 6.10 -4.06 -3.57
CA GLY A 68 5.03 -4.78 -4.27
C GLY A 68 5.30 -4.88 -5.76
N ILE A 69 4.62 -5.83 -6.40
CA ILE A 69 4.73 -6.07 -7.84
C ILE A 69 3.35 -6.02 -8.50
N THR A 70 3.30 -5.58 -9.75
CA THR A 70 2.09 -5.66 -10.56
C THR A 70 2.43 -5.82 -12.04
N MET A 71 1.42 -6.06 -12.88
CA MET A 71 1.61 -6.11 -14.33
C MET A 71 1.61 -4.68 -14.91
N PRO A 72 2.35 -4.41 -16.01
CA PRO A 72 2.32 -3.11 -16.70
C PRO A 72 0.92 -2.68 -17.15
N SER A 73 0.05 -3.64 -17.46
CA SER A 73 -1.35 -3.41 -17.83
C SER A 73 -2.21 -2.87 -16.68
N ASN A 74 -1.80 -3.04 -15.42
CA ASN A 74 -2.50 -2.54 -14.24
C ASN A 74 -2.24 -1.04 -14.00
N ARG A 75 -2.66 -0.23 -14.98
CA ARG A 75 -2.47 1.24 -14.96
C ARG A 75 -3.04 1.89 -13.70
N GLY A 76 -4.13 1.35 -13.15
CA GLY A 76 -4.73 1.81 -11.91
C GLY A 76 -3.80 1.69 -10.71
N MET A 77 -3.18 0.52 -10.53
CA MET A 77 -2.20 0.29 -9.47
C MET A 77 -0.93 1.13 -9.68
N VAL A 78 -0.39 1.18 -10.90
CA VAL A 78 0.79 2.00 -11.21
C VAL A 78 0.55 3.48 -10.87
N THR A 79 -0.61 4.02 -11.26
CA THR A 79 -0.99 5.40 -10.96
C THR A 79 -1.16 5.62 -9.46
N LEU A 80 -1.81 4.68 -8.77
CA LEU A 80 -1.99 4.73 -7.33
C LEU A 80 -0.65 4.72 -6.58
N ALA A 81 0.25 3.81 -6.94
CA ALA A 81 1.58 3.70 -6.34
C ALA A 81 2.37 5.01 -6.46
N ARG A 82 2.40 5.60 -7.68
CA ARG A 82 3.04 6.90 -7.91
C ARG A 82 2.43 8.01 -7.05
N LYS A 83 1.10 8.07 -6.93
CA LYS A 83 0.40 9.08 -6.10
C LYS A 83 0.72 8.97 -4.60
N VAL A 84 1.01 7.76 -4.12
CA VAL A 84 1.37 7.51 -2.71
C VAL A 84 2.88 7.69 -2.47
N GLY A 85 3.66 7.91 -3.53
CA GLY A 85 5.09 8.20 -3.45
C GLY A 85 6.00 6.99 -3.67
N PHE A 86 5.46 5.85 -4.13
CA PHE A 86 6.29 4.70 -4.51
C PHE A 86 7.15 5.07 -5.72
N LYS A 87 8.42 4.66 -5.66
CA LYS A 87 9.27 4.52 -6.85
C LYS A 87 8.74 3.34 -7.65
N VAL A 88 8.57 3.54 -8.95
CA VAL A 88 7.97 2.55 -9.84
C VAL A 88 8.90 2.30 -11.02
N GLU A 89 9.37 1.07 -11.14
CA GLU A 89 10.27 0.62 -12.20
C GLU A 89 9.58 -0.45 -13.04
N VAL A 90 9.72 -0.36 -14.36
CA VAL A 90 9.08 -1.27 -15.31
C VAL A 90 10.16 -2.18 -15.89
N SER A 91 10.02 -3.49 -15.67
CA SER A 91 10.82 -4.52 -16.34
C SER A 91 10.03 -5.02 -17.55
N MET A 92 10.53 -4.72 -18.75
CA MET A 92 9.94 -5.21 -20.00
C MET A 92 10.27 -6.69 -20.24
N GLU A 93 11.45 -7.14 -19.79
CA GLU A 93 11.90 -8.52 -19.89
C GLU A 93 11.00 -9.46 -19.09
N ASP A 94 10.71 -9.10 -17.84
CA ASP A 94 9.88 -9.91 -16.96
C ASP A 94 8.37 -9.61 -17.10
N ASN A 95 8.01 -8.60 -17.90
CA ASN A 95 6.65 -8.07 -18.02
C ASN A 95 6.02 -7.72 -16.66
N LEU A 96 6.79 -7.04 -15.81
CA LEU A 96 6.42 -6.67 -14.44
C LEU A 96 6.72 -5.21 -14.16
N VAL A 97 6.05 -4.69 -13.14
CA VAL A 97 6.30 -3.38 -12.55
C VAL A 97 6.59 -3.56 -11.07
N SER A 98 7.80 -3.22 -10.65
CA SER A 98 8.18 -3.18 -9.24
C SER A 98 7.84 -1.81 -8.65
N MET A 99 7.39 -1.82 -7.40
CA MET A 99 6.98 -0.64 -6.66
C MET A 99 7.64 -0.68 -5.29
N VAL A 100 8.42 0.34 -4.95
CA VAL A 100 9.10 0.43 -3.65
C VAL A 100 8.87 1.81 -3.04
N LEU A 101 8.46 1.83 -1.77
CA LEU A 101 8.38 3.05 -0.96
C LEU A 101 9.31 2.91 0.26
N PRO A 102 10.49 3.55 0.24
CA PRO A 102 11.31 3.70 1.43
C PRO A 102 10.54 4.52 2.47
N LEU A 103 10.49 4.02 3.70
CA LEU A 103 9.72 4.67 4.76
C LEU A 103 10.59 5.47 5.73
N GLY A 104 11.91 5.24 5.70
CA GLY A 104 12.87 5.82 6.63
C GLY A 104 12.68 5.26 8.03
N VAL A 105 13.78 5.02 8.75
CA VAL A 105 13.68 4.78 10.19
C VAL A 105 13.23 6.08 10.83
N HIS A 106 12.07 6.06 11.50
CA HIS A 106 11.69 7.13 12.41
C HIS A 106 12.77 7.16 13.50
N THR A 107 13.73 8.08 13.42
CA THR A 107 14.57 8.39 14.58
C THR A 107 13.60 8.91 15.65
N PRO A 108 13.44 8.23 16.80
CA PRO A 108 12.60 8.77 17.85
C PRO A 108 13.18 10.12 18.26
N CYS A 109 12.40 11.19 18.09
CA CYS A 109 12.71 12.50 18.64
C CYS A 109 12.64 12.36 20.16
N GLY A 110 13.80 12.27 20.81
CA GLY A 110 13.90 11.96 22.23
C GLY A 110 15.33 11.65 22.65
N ALA A 111 16.24 12.59 22.42
CA ALA A 111 17.55 12.65 23.05
C ALA A 111 17.98 14.11 23.24
N ASP A 112 17.10 14.90 23.85
CA ASP A 112 17.51 16.13 24.51
C ASP A 112 17.61 15.79 26.00
N GLY A 113 18.85 15.65 26.47
CA GLY A 113 19.21 15.56 27.89
C GLY A 113 19.36 16.92 28.53
#